data_AF-A0A928A0Z9-F1
#
_entry.id   AF-A0A928A0Z9-F1
#
_cell.length_a   1.000
_cell.length_b   1.000
_cell.length_c   1.000
_cell.angle_alpha   90.00
_cell.angle_beta   90.00
_cell.angle_gamma   90.00
#
_symmetry.space_group_name_H-M   'P 1'
#
loop_
_entity.id
_entity.type
_entity.pdbx_description
1 polymer ?
#
loop_
_entity_poly.entity_id
_entity_poly.type
_entity_poly.pdbx_seq_one_letter_code
_entity_poly.pdbx_strand_id
1 'polypeptide(L)'
;MRQFYLIYPIWVSVRPELTWSHYRLLLTIPEQHIREYYIEEAVKGNWSVRQLERQINTCAYSRSLKNINGFSQRNFERISWFSDELTFQQIPPQAVAKILWSTCVEIFQYKK
;
A
#
# COMPACT_ATOMS: atom_id res chain seq x y z
N MET A 1 8.28 -9.45 -18.93
CA MET A 1 9.24 -8.33 -19.12
C MET A 1 8.55 -7.00 -19.42
N ARG A 2 7.65 -6.91 -20.42
CA ARG A 2 6.94 -5.65 -20.75
C ARG A 2 6.29 -4.97 -19.53
N GLN A 3 5.57 -5.73 -18.70
CA GLN A 3 4.90 -5.19 -17.50
C GLN A 3 5.87 -4.51 -16.51
N PHE A 4 7.09 -5.02 -16.35
CA PHE A 4 8.06 -4.42 -15.44
C PHE A 4 8.44 -3.00 -15.86
N TYR A 5 8.73 -2.78 -17.15
CA TYR A 5 9.08 -1.46 -17.67
C TYR A 5 7.91 -0.46 -17.66
N LEU A 6 6.68 -0.96 -17.75
CA LEU A 6 5.49 -0.11 -17.65
C LEU A 6 5.24 0.35 -16.20
N ILE A 7 5.50 -0.54 -15.23
CA ILE A 7 5.31 -0.26 -13.81
C ILE A 7 6.47 0.54 -13.23
N TYR A 8 7.70 0.26 -13.66
CA TYR A 8 8.94 0.90 -13.21
C TYR A 8 9.63 1.58 -14.39
N PRO A 9 9.17 2.78 -14.80
CA PRO A 9 9.75 3.49 -15.95
C PRO A 9 11.17 4.00 -15.67
N ILE A 10 11.49 4.30 -14.41
CA ILE A 10 12.80 4.77 -13.98
C ILE A 10 13.51 3.63 -13.24
N TRP A 11 14.61 3.14 -13.82
CA TRP A 11 15.38 2.04 -13.22
C TRP A 11 15.90 2.33 -11.81
N VAL A 12 16.23 3.59 -11.51
CA VAL A 12 16.70 4.03 -10.18
C VAL A 12 15.60 3.92 -9.12
N SER A 13 14.33 3.83 -9.52
CA SER A 13 13.22 3.62 -8.59
C SER A 13 13.17 2.19 -8.02
N VAL A 14 13.88 1.25 -8.65
CA VAL A 14 13.93 -0.15 -8.25
C VAL A 14 14.89 -0.30 -7.06
N ARG A 15 14.48 -1.06 -6.04
CA ARG A 15 15.26 -1.32 -4.83
C ARG A 15 16.37 -2.31 -5.14
N PRO A 16 17.66 -1.94 -5.00
CA PRO A 16 18.78 -2.84 -5.30
C PRO A 16 18.87 -4.04 -4.34
N GLU A 17 18.24 -3.95 -3.17
CA GLU A 17 18.19 -5.02 -2.17
C GLU A 17 17.37 -6.23 -2.63
N LEU A 18 16.45 -6.03 -3.57
CA LEU A 18 15.55 -7.08 -4.07
C LEU A 18 16.04 -7.65 -5.40
N THR A 19 16.13 -8.98 -5.47
CA THR A 19 16.47 -9.68 -6.71
C THR A 19 15.29 -9.76 -7.68
N TRP A 20 15.56 -10.01 -8.95
CA TRP A 20 14.52 -10.16 -10.00
C TRP A 20 13.42 -11.17 -9.63
N SER A 21 13.76 -12.24 -8.92
CA SER A 21 12.79 -13.24 -8.46
C SER A 21 11.74 -12.65 -7.50
N HIS A 22 12.10 -11.68 -6.67
CA HIS A 22 11.15 -10.94 -5.84
C HIS A 22 10.22 -10.10 -6.71
N TYR A 23 10.78 -9.37 -7.68
CA TYR A 23 10.00 -8.57 -8.61
C TYR A 23 9.02 -9.38 -9.44
N ARG A 24 9.40 -10.61 -9.84
CA ARG A 24 8.48 -11.51 -10.53
C ARG A 24 7.23 -11.83 -9.71
N LEU A 25 7.36 -11.99 -8.39
CA LEU A 25 6.22 -12.17 -7.49
C LEU A 25 5.43 -10.88 -7.31
N LEU A 26 6.11 -9.74 -7.16
CA LEU A 26 5.46 -8.44 -6.97
C LEU A 26 4.66 -7.97 -8.20
N LEU A 27 5.07 -8.39 -9.41
CA LEU A 27 4.38 -8.08 -10.65
C LEU A 27 3.03 -8.79 -10.81
N THR A 28 2.76 -9.84 -10.02
CA THR A 28 1.44 -10.49 -10.03
C THR A 28 0.38 -9.67 -9.29
N ILE A 29 0.82 -8.73 -8.44
CA ILE A 29 -0.06 -7.87 -7.66
C ILE A 29 -0.46 -6.67 -8.53
N PRO A 30 -1.77 -6.48 -8.83
CA PRO A 30 -2.22 -5.39 -9.70
C PRO A 30 -2.12 -4.03 -8.99
N GLU A 31 -2.54 -3.99 -7.73
CA GLU A 31 -2.61 -2.79 -6.91
C GLU A 31 -1.24 -2.26 -6.51
N GLN A 32 -0.96 -0.99 -6.82
CA GLN A 32 0.33 -0.37 -6.53
C GLN A 32 0.59 -0.25 -5.03
N HIS A 33 -0.40 0.18 -4.25
CA HIS A 33 -0.26 0.36 -2.80
C HIS A 33 0.08 -0.94 -2.06
N ILE A 34 -0.52 -2.06 -2.48
CA ILE A 34 -0.20 -3.39 -1.92
C ILE A 34 1.22 -3.80 -2.30
N ARG A 35 1.62 -3.53 -3.54
CA ARG A 35 2.97 -3.84 -4.04
C ARG A 35 4.05 -3.09 -3.26
N GLU A 36 3.85 -1.80 -3.03
CA GLU A 36 4.77 -0.95 -2.26
C GLU A 36 4.93 -1.44 -0.82
N TYR A 37 3.82 -1.79 -0.16
CA TYR A 37 3.85 -2.40 1.17
C TYR A 37 4.74 -3.65 1.22
N TYR A 38 4.57 -4.59 0.28
CA TYR A 38 5.37 -5.81 0.25
C TYR A 38 6.85 -5.55 -0.06
N ILE A 39 7.16 -4.51 -0.86
CA ILE A 39 8.55 -4.10 -1.11
C ILE A 39 9.20 -3.59 0.17
N GLU A 40 8.52 -2.69 0.88
CA GLU A 40 9.04 -2.13 2.13
C GLU A 40 9.28 -3.20 3.19
N GLU A 41 8.28 -4.05 3.42
CA GLU A 41 8.38 -5.12 4.42
C GLU A 41 9.43 -6.17 4.03
N ALA A 42 9.57 -6.48 2.75
CA ALA A 42 10.62 -7.39 2.29
C ALA A 42 12.02 -6.81 2.50
N VAL A 43 12.21 -5.51 2.30
CA VAL A 43 13.49 -4.83 2.56
C VAL A 43 13.76 -4.71 4.06
N LYS A 44 12.77 -4.24 4.85
CA LYS A 44 12.90 -4.12 6.31
C LYS A 44 13.19 -5.47 6.98
N GLY A 45 12.52 -6.52 6.52
CA GLY A 45 12.63 -7.88 7.07
C GLY A 45 13.68 -8.76 6.40
N ASN A 46 14.42 -8.26 5.40
CA ASN A 46 15.33 -9.05 4.56
C ASN A 46 14.72 -10.39 4.11
N TRP A 47 13.48 -10.36 3.62
CA TRP A 47 12.77 -11.57 3.25
C TRP A 47 13.41 -12.23 2.03
N SER A 48 13.58 -13.55 2.11
CA SER A 48 13.88 -14.39 0.95
C SER A 48 12.66 -14.51 0.03
N VAL A 49 12.88 -14.90 -1.22
CA VAL A 49 11.82 -15.09 -2.24
C VAL A 49 10.70 -16.00 -1.72
N ARG A 50 11.04 -17.09 -1.01
CA ARG A 50 10.07 -18.03 -0.43
C ARG A 50 9.27 -17.41 0.72
N GLN A 51 9.90 -16.55 1.53
CA GLN A 51 9.21 -15.84 2.60
C GLN A 51 8.23 -14.83 2.02
N LEU A 52 8.65 -14.05 1.01
CA LEU A 52 7.76 -13.12 0.30
C LEU A 52 6.55 -13.87 -0.29
N GLU A 53 6.77 -14.97 -1.00
CA GLU A 53 5.70 -15.80 -1.56
C GLU A 53 4.73 -16.29 -0.48
N ARG A 54 5.24 -16.77 0.66
CA ARG A 54 4.41 -17.19 1.79
C ARG A 54 3.58 -16.03 2.37
N GLN A 55 4.15 -14.83 2.48
CA GLN A 55 3.46 -13.65 2.99
C GLN A 55 2.37 -13.15 2.03
N ILE A 56 2.59 -13.29 0.72
CA ILE A 56 1.57 -13.02 -0.30
C ILE A 56 0.43 -14.04 -0.17
N ASN A 57 0.75 -15.33 -0.13
CA ASN A 57 -0.25 -16.41 -0.03
C ASN A 57 -1.08 -16.36 1.26
N THR A 58 -0.51 -15.87 2.35
CA THR A 58 -1.20 -15.71 3.64
C THR A 58 -1.85 -14.32 3.80
N CYS A 59 -1.96 -13.54 2.72
CA CYS A 59 -2.55 -12.21 2.68
C CYS A 59 -2.03 -11.31 3.83
N ALA A 60 -0.72 -11.29 4.06
CA ALA A 60 -0.09 -10.53 5.16
C ALA A 60 -0.52 -9.06 5.18
N TYR A 61 -0.69 -8.43 4.01
CA TYR A 61 -1.21 -7.07 3.88
C TYR A 61 -2.57 -6.90 4.57
N SER A 62 -3.54 -7.77 4.27
CA SER A 62 -4.88 -7.72 4.88
C SER A 62 -4.85 -7.92 6.39
N ARG A 63 -3.89 -8.69 6.90
CA ARG A 63 -3.69 -8.92 8.34
C ARG A 63 -3.07 -7.70 9.02
N SER A 64 -2.09 -7.08 8.37
CA SER A 64 -1.47 -5.84 8.85
C SER A 64 -2.51 -4.73 8.99
N LEU A 65 -3.40 -4.57 8.01
CA LEU A 65 -4.50 -3.59 8.08
C LEU A 65 -5.42 -3.83 9.28
N LYS A 66 -5.81 -5.09 9.55
CA LYS A 66 -6.67 -5.44 10.68
C LYS A 66 -6.02 -5.18 12.05
N ASN A 67 -4.70 -5.19 12.12
CA ASN A 67 -3.95 -4.96 13.35
C ASN A 67 -3.74 -3.48 13.65
N ILE A 68 -4.02 -2.56 12.72
CA ILE A 68 -3.98 -1.12 12.98
C ILE A 68 -5.13 -0.79 13.94
N ASN A 69 -4.80 -0.34 15.15
CA ASN A 69 -5.78 0.00 16.19
C ASN A 69 -6.81 1.00 15.64
N GLY A 70 -8.09 0.61 15.61
CA GLY A 70 -9.18 1.43 15.06
C GLY A 70 -9.57 1.12 13.62
N PHE A 71 -8.95 0.14 12.96
CA PHE A 71 -9.37 -0.30 11.62
C PHE A 71 -10.75 -0.96 11.67
N SER A 72 -11.76 -0.25 11.16
CA SER A 72 -13.09 -0.80 10.87
C SER A 72 -13.21 -1.01 9.37
N GLN A 73 -13.48 -2.25 8.94
CA GLN A 73 -13.62 -2.58 7.52
C GLN A 73 -14.71 -1.74 6.82
N ARG A 74 -15.76 -1.37 7.55
CA ARG A 74 -16.83 -0.45 7.09
C ARG A 74 -16.33 0.98 6.86
N ASN A 75 -15.37 1.45 7.65
CA ASN A 75 -14.78 2.78 7.47
C ASN A 75 -13.83 2.79 6.27
N PHE A 76 -13.11 1.70 6.02
CA PHE A 76 -12.21 1.56 4.86
C PHE A 76 -12.99 1.55 3.55
N GLU A 77 -14.07 0.77 3.45
CA GLU A 77 -14.95 0.77 2.26
C GLU A 77 -15.55 2.15 1.99
N ARG A 78 -15.94 2.88 3.05
CA ARG A 78 -16.44 4.27 2.93
C ARG A 78 -15.38 5.27 2.46
N ILE A 79 -14.13 5.10 2.87
CA ILE A 79 -13.00 5.98 2.45
C ILE A 79 -12.55 5.61 1.03
N SER A 80 -12.63 4.34 0.64
CA SER A 80 -12.25 3.87 -0.70
C SER A 80 -13.12 4.46 -1.82
N TRP A 81 -14.36 4.84 -1.53
CA TRP A 81 -15.22 5.58 -2.48
C TRP A 81 -14.87 7.07 -2.59
N PHE A 82 -14.10 7.62 -1.65
CA PHE A 82 -13.77 9.06 -1.62
C PHE A 82 -12.47 9.39 -2.39
N SER A 83 -11.72 8.39 -2.84
CA SER A 83 -10.37 8.61 -3.42
C SER A 83 -10.35 8.86 -4.92
N ASP A 84 -11.47 8.70 -5.60
CA ASP A 84 -11.60 9.04 -7.01
C ASP A 84 -12.32 10.39 -7.09
N GLU A 85 -11.51 11.45 -7.24
CA GLU A 85 -11.91 12.84 -7.50
C GLU A 85 -12.62 13.54 -6.34
N LEU A 86 -11.93 14.47 -5.66
CA LEU A 86 -12.43 15.82 -5.34
C LEU A 86 -11.39 16.63 -4.54
N THR A 87 -10.97 17.74 -5.14
CA THR A 87 -10.17 18.79 -4.53
C THR A 87 -10.79 19.30 -3.24
N PHE A 88 -9.93 19.53 -2.25
CA PHE A 88 -10.09 19.90 -0.83
C PHE A 88 -11.14 20.99 -0.44
N GLN A 89 -11.93 21.53 -1.37
CA GLN A 89 -12.84 22.67 -1.15
C GLN A 89 -14.33 22.31 -1.00
N GLN A 90 -14.72 21.03 -1.05
CA GLN A 90 -16.15 20.61 -0.97
C GLN A 90 -16.45 19.55 0.11
N ILE A 91 -15.61 19.42 1.14
CA ILE A 91 -15.88 18.47 2.24
C ILE A 91 -16.73 19.15 3.31
N PRO A 92 -17.98 18.70 3.58
CA PRO A 92 -18.78 19.27 4.65
C PRO A 92 -18.11 18.96 6.01
N PRO A 93 -17.98 19.96 6.91
CA PRO A 93 -17.20 19.85 8.16
C PRO A 93 -17.67 18.75 9.11
N GLN A 94 -18.87 18.21 8.89
CA GLN A 94 -19.46 17.11 9.67
C GLN A 94 -18.81 15.74 9.36
N ALA A 95 -18.19 15.57 8.19
CA ALA A 95 -17.55 14.31 7.80
C ALA A 95 -16.17 14.08 8.45
N VAL A 96 -15.51 15.16 8.88
CA VAL A 96 -14.18 15.14 9.54
C VAL A 96 -14.28 14.65 11.00
N ALA A 97 -15.48 14.69 11.60
CA ALA A 97 -15.68 14.46 13.03
C ALA A 97 -15.50 13.00 13.52
N LYS A 98 -15.17 12.02 12.66
CA LYS A 98 -15.02 10.60 13.04
C LYS A 98 -13.62 10.03 12.86
N ILE A 99 -12.65 10.84 12.45
CA ILE A 99 -11.24 10.45 12.35
C ILE A 99 -10.45 11.47 13.17
N LEU A 100 -9.59 11.01 14.07
CA LEU A 100 -8.73 11.90 14.85
C LEU A 100 -7.85 12.70 13.88
N TRP A 101 -7.68 14.02 14.11
CA TRP A 101 -6.87 14.88 13.22
C TRP A 101 -5.44 14.36 13.03
N SER A 102 -4.89 13.66 14.03
CA SER A 102 -3.59 12.99 13.93
C SER A 102 -3.55 11.88 12.86
N THR A 103 -4.64 11.12 12.70
CA THR A 103 -4.73 10.01 11.73
C THR A 103 -4.84 10.54 10.30
N CYS A 104 -5.50 11.68 10.09
CA CYS A 104 -5.53 12.34 8.78
C CYS A 104 -4.15 12.84 8.33
N VAL A 105 -3.33 13.35 9.26
CA VAL A 105 -1.97 13.85 8.96
C VAL A 105 -1.03 12.70 8.57
N GLU A 106 -1.12 11.55 9.25
CA GLU A 106 -0.32 10.36 8.92
C GLU A 106 -0.67 9.76 7.56
N ILE A 107 -1.96 9.73 7.20
CA ILE A 107 -2.43 9.24 5.89
C ILE A 107 -2.00 10.18 4.75
N PHE A 108 -1.96 11.49 4.99
CA PHE A 108 -1.52 12.47 3.98
C PHE A 108 0.00 12.53 3.79
N GLN A 109 0.80 12.23 4.82
CA GLN A 109 2.26 12.17 4.69
C GLN A 109 2.76 10.97 3.87
N TYR A 110 1.98 9.90 3.78
CA TYR A 110 2.28 8.73 2.93
C TYR A 110 1.91 8.90 1.45
N LYS A 111 1.28 10.02 1.05
CA LYS A 111 0.80 10.26 -0.31
C LYS A 111 1.65 11.26 -1.11
N LYS A 112 2.95 11.39 -0.79
CA LYS A 112 3.90 12.25 -1.49
C LYS A 112 5.06 11.45 -2.08
#